data_AF-A0A2N3DNP8-F1
#
_entry.id   AF-A0A2N3DNP8-F1
#
_cell.length_a   1.000
_cell.length_b   1.000
_cell.length_c   1.000
_cell.angle_alpha   90.00
_cell.angle_beta   90.00
_cell.angle_gamma   90.00
#
_symmetry.space_group_name_H-M   'P 1'
#
loop_
_entity.id
_entity.type
_entity.pdbx_description
1 polymer ?
#
loop_
_entity_poly.entity_id
_entity_poly.type
_entity_poly.pdbx_seq_one_letter_code
_entity_poly.pdbx_strand_id
1 'polypeptide(L)'
;MRHFSVTGALIAAALIASPLAAQDGQPAAPMSAHDLVTMPRLGAPTVNAAGTLAVYGVTTTDPESLARSTAFYLLDLGTPGAVPIALDFGLKASSPAFGLDGQLYFLSSAAPQDGAEARSRVWRIAIGKDG
;
A
#
# COMPACT_ATOMS: atom_id res chain seq x y z
N MET A 1 49.66 34.61 43.30
CA MET A 1 48.81 35.10 42.18
C MET A 1 48.75 34.00 41.15
N ARG A 2 47.62 33.27 41.08
CA ARG A 2 47.45 32.13 40.15
C ARG A 2 46.47 32.57 39.05
N HIS A 3 46.97 32.73 37.84
CA HIS A 3 46.17 32.94 36.64
C HIS A 3 45.50 31.62 36.28
N PHE A 4 44.19 31.52 36.52
CA PHE A 4 43.39 30.39 36.09
C PHE A 4 42.69 30.71 34.76
N SER A 5 43.17 30.01 33.72
CA SER A 5 42.37 29.39 32.66
C SER A 5 41.20 30.19 32.07
N VAL A 6 41.50 31.08 31.13
CA VAL A 6 40.49 31.67 30.20
C VAL A 6 40.22 30.75 28.98
N THR A 7 40.94 29.63 28.86
CA THR A 7 40.89 28.76 27.66
C THR A 7 39.65 27.84 27.58
N GLY A 8 38.85 27.72 28.64
CA GLY A 8 37.72 26.76 28.70
C GLY A 8 36.41 27.23 28.05
N ALA A 9 36.21 28.53 27.87
CA ALA A 9 34.92 29.08 27.44
C ALA A 9 34.69 29.00 25.91
N LEU A 10 35.74 28.83 25.11
CA LEU A 10 35.65 28.81 23.64
C LEU A 10 35.26 27.44 23.06
N ILE A 11 35.40 26.35 23.82
CA ILE A 11 35.12 24.99 23.32
C ILE A 11 33.62 24.64 23.48
N ALA A 12 32.92 25.23 24.45
CA ALA A 12 31.51 24.93 24.71
C ALA A 12 30.53 25.54 23.69
N ALA A 13 30.91 26.61 22.98
CA ALA A 13 30.06 27.27 21.99
C ALA A 13 30.02 26.52 20.63
N ALA A 14 31.00 25.66 20.35
CA ALA A 14 31.10 24.97 19.06
C ALA A 14 30.22 23.70 18.96
N LEU A 15 29.73 23.16 20.09
CA LEU A 15 29.00 21.88 20.12
C LEU A 15 27.47 22.03 20.02
N ILE A 16 26.94 23.25 20.02
CA ILE A 16 25.48 23.50 20.00
C ILE A 16 24.97 23.87 18.59
N ALA A 17 25.87 24.08 17.62
CA ALA A 17 25.51 24.47 16.24
C ALA A 17 25.25 23.30 15.28
N SER A 18 25.42 22.05 15.72
CA SER A 18 25.46 20.88 14.83
C SER A 18 24.13 20.38 14.22
N PRO A 19 22.90 20.71 14.67
CA PRO A 19 21.72 20.19 13.98
C PRO A 19 21.33 20.99 12.72
N LEU A 20 21.89 22.19 12.50
CA LEU A 20 21.49 23.04 11.36
C LEU A 20 22.23 22.71 10.06
N ALA A 21 23.43 22.11 10.15
CA ALA A 21 24.21 21.69 8.98
C ALA A 21 23.76 20.35 8.37
N ALA A 22 22.73 19.70 8.92
CA ALA A 22 22.15 18.47 8.37
C ALA A 22 21.01 18.72 7.37
N GLN A 23 20.69 19.99 7.07
CA GLN A 23 19.62 20.38 6.14
C GLN A 23 20.15 20.76 4.73
N ASP A 24 21.28 20.19 4.30
CA ASP A 24 21.88 20.41 2.96
C ASP A 24 21.03 19.84 1.80
N GLY A 25 19.79 19.46 2.05
CA GLY A 25 18.81 19.09 1.03
C GLY A 25 17.77 20.18 0.84
N GLN A 26 17.46 20.50 -0.41
CA GLN A 26 16.29 21.31 -0.73
C GLN A 26 15.06 20.66 -0.07
N PRO A 27 14.25 21.39 0.73
CA PRO A 27 13.10 20.81 1.39
C PRO A 27 12.21 20.14 0.35
N ALA A 28 11.84 18.88 0.59
CA ALA A 28 10.83 18.22 -0.24
C ALA A 28 9.57 19.10 -0.26
N ALA A 29 8.92 19.20 -1.42
CA ALA A 29 7.69 19.96 -1.53
C ALA A 29 6.68 19.42 -0.50
N PRO A 30 5.97 20.29 0.24
CA PRO A 30 4.91 19.85 1.12
C PRO A 30 3.84 19.07 0.32
N MET A 31 3.26 18.04 0.93
CA MET A 31 2.12 17.32 0.34
C MET A 31 0.99 18.29 0.04
N SER A 32 0.58 18.35 -1.22
CA SER A 32 -0.58 19.12 -1.66
C SER A 32 -1.88 18.35 -1.46
N ALA A 33 -3.01 19.06 -1.59
CA ALA A 33 -4.32 18.39 -1.65
C ALA A 33 -4.42 17.42 -2.84
N HIS A 34 -3.72 17.73 -3.94
CA HIS A 34 -3.67 16.89 -5.12
C HIS A 34 -2.91 15.59 -4.85
N ASP A 35 -1.78 15.65 -4.16
CA ASP A 35 -1.02 14.46 -3.75
C ASP A 35 -1.88 13.58 -2.83
N LEU A 36 -2.59 14.19 -1.87
CA LEU A 36 -3.44 13.45 -0.94
C LEU A 36 -4.60 12.69 -1.61
N VAL A 37 -5.23 13.29 -2.63
CA VAL A 37 -6.36 12.67 -3.34
C VAL A 37 -5.89 11.63 -4.38
N THR A 38 -4.69 11.81 -4.94
CA THR A 38 -4.11 10.90 -5.94
C THR A 38 -3.28 9.76 -5.33
N MET A 39 -2.90 9.86 -4.07
CA MET A 39 -2.14 8.83 -3.36
C MET A 39 -2.82 7.45 -3.43
N PRO A 40 -2.13 6.41 -3.92
CA PRO A 40 -2.65 5.05 -3.93
C PRO A 40 -3.02 4.56 -2.53
N ARG A 41 -4.13 3.81 -2.42
CA ARG A 41 -4.64 3.31 -1.14
C ARG A 41 -4.67 1.79 -1.12
N LEU A 42 -4.04 1.21 -0.12
CA LEU A 42 -4.15 -0.21 0.17
C LEU A 42 -5.52 -0.51 0.80
N GLY A 43 -6.26 -1.46 0.23
CA GLY A 43 -7.49 -2.01 0.80
C GLY A 43 -7.20 -3.05 1.88
N ALA A 44 -8.24 -3.47 2.61
CA ALA A 44 -8.12 -4.51 3.64
C ALA A 44 -7.60 -5.82 3.02
N PRO A 45 -6.44 -6.35 3.45
CA PRO A 45 -5.93 -7.63 2.97
C PRO A 45 -6.70 -8.80 3.59
N THR A 46 -6.74 -9.93 2.88
CA THR A 46 -7.16 -11.23 3.40
C THR A 46 -6.03 -12.24 3.24
N VAL A 47 -5.91 -13.18 4.18
CA VAL A 47 -4.88 -14.22 4.17
C VAL A 47 -5.53 -15.59 4.17
N ASN A 48 -4.95 -16.57 3.47
CA ASN A 48 -5.45 -17.94 3.49
C ASN A 48 -5.25 -18.60 4.86
N ALA A 49 -5.95 -19.71 5.12
CA ALA A 49 -5.88 -20.41 6.41
C ALA A 49 -4.44 -20.87 6.78
N ALA A 50 -3.61 -21.15 5.76
CA ALA A 50 -2.22 -21.55 5.96
C ALA A 50 -1.27 -20.39 6.29
N GLY A 51 -1.70 -19.13 6.14
CA GLY A 51 -0.85 -17.97 6.38
C GLY A 51 0.22 -17.73 5.29
N THR A 52 0.08 -18.37 4.13
CA THR A 52 1.10 -18.36 3.06
C THR A 52 0.77 -17.44 1.90
N LEU A 53 -0.50 -17.08 1.72
CA LEU A 53 -0.95 -16.22 0.62
C LEU A 53 -1.76 -15.06 1.16
N ALA A 54 -1.45 -13.84 0.70
CA ALA A 54 -2.24 -12.64 0.94
C ALA A 54 -2.86 -12.13 -0.36
N VAL A 55 -4.14 -11.73 -0.31
CA VAL A 55 -4.78 -10.95 -1.36
C VAL A 55 -5.11 -9.56 -0.84
N TYR A 56 -4.75 -8.53 -1.58
CA TYR A 56 -5.05 -7.14 -1.22
C TYR A 56 -5.39 -6.29 -2.45
N GLY A 57 -6.21 -5.27 -2.25
CA GLY A 57 -6.53 -4.29 -3.28
C GLY A 57 -5.61 -3.08 -3.21
N VAL A 58 -5.25 -2.50 -4.35
CA VAL A 58 -4.67 -1.16 -4.46
C VAL A 58 -5.62 -0.31 -5.27
N THR A 59 -6.21 0.70 -4.64
CA THR A 59 -7.00 1.71 -5.33
C THR A 59 -6.10 2.84 -5.78
N THR A 60 -6.08 3.11 -7.08
CA THR A 60 -5.43 4.29 -7.66
C THR A 60 -6.48 5.31 -8.10
N THR A 61 -6.07 6.57 -8.13
CA THR A 61 -6.88 7.68 -8.62
C THR A 61 -6.14 8.30 -9.80
N ASP A 62 -6.80 8.39 -10.94
CA ASP A 62 -6.28 9.09 -12.11
C ASP A 62 -6.10 10.59 -11.79
N PRO A 63 -4.91 11.18 -12.00
CA PRO A 63 -4.64 12.55 -11.55
C PRO A 63 -5.40 13.61 -12.33
N GLU A 64 -5.84 13.33 -13.56
CA GLU A 64 -6.54 14.33 -14.38
C GLU A 64 -8.06 14.27 -14.15
N SER A 65 -8.65 13.09 -14.28
CA SER A 65 -10.09 12.87 -14.17
C SER A 65 -10.59 12.61 -12.75
N LEU A 66 -9.68 12.30 -11.82
CA LEU A 66 -9.97 11.84 -10.46
C LEU A 66 -10.79 10.53 -10.41
N ALA A 67 -10.87 9.80 -11.52
CA ALA A 67 -11.51 8.50 -11.57
C ALA A 67 -10.72 7.48 -10.74
N ARG A 68 -11.43 6.64 -9.98
CA ARG A 68 -10.82 5.62 -9.12
C ARG A 68 -10.97 4.24 -9.72
N SER A 69 -9.89 3.47 -9.70
CA SER A 69 -9.87 2.05 -10.09
C SER A 69 -9.18 1.24 -9.00
N THR A 70 -9.55 -0.03 -8.85
CA THR A 70 -8.92 -0.94 -7.87
C THR A 70 -8.45 -2.17 -8.60
N ALA A 71 -7.15 -2.45 -8.49
CA ALA A 71 -6.55 -3.71 -8.89
C ALA A 71 -6.31 -4.56 -7.63
N PHE A 72 -6.43 -5.87 -7.76
CA PHE A 72 -6.15 -6.80 -6.67
C PHE A 72 -4.88 -7.56 -6.99
N TYR A 73 -4.11 -7.85 -5.95
CA TYR A 73 -2.84 -8.53 -6.04
C TYR A 73 -2.79 -9.71 -5.08
N LEU A 74 -2.16 -10.79 -5.52
CA LEU A 74 -1.75 -11.92 -4.72
C LEU A 74 -0.28 -11.75 -4.33
N LEU A 75 0.06 -12.03 -3.08
CA LEU A 75 1.43 -12.06 -2.59
C LEU A 75 1.69 -13.39 -1.87
N ASP A 76 2.78 -14.06 -2.25
CA ASP A 76 3.34 -15.18 -1.50
C ASP A 76 4.08 -14.65 -0.27
N LEU A 77 3.53 -14.93 0.91
CA LEU A 77 4.11 -14.54 2.20
C LEU A 77 5.25 -15.46 2.64
N GLY A 78 5.38 -16.64 2.03
CA GLY A 78 6.44 -17.60 2.34
C GLY A 78 7.79 -17.26 1.70
N THR A 79 7.80 -16.37 0.71
CA THR A 79 8.99 -16.03 -0.08
C THR A 79 9.40 -14.57 0.17
N PRO A 80 10.49 -14.30 0.90
CA PRO A 80 10.99 -12.94 1.09
C PRO A 80 11.25 -12.24 -0.23
N GLY A 81 10.71 -11.02 -0.39
CA GLY A 81 10.84 -10.27 -1.62
C GLY A 81 9.98 -10.76 -2.78
N ALA A 82 8.97 -11.62 -2.53
CA ALA A 82 7.99 -12.00 -3.52
C ALA A 82 7.37 -10.77 -4.20
N VAL A 83 7.27 -10.83 -5.52
CA VAL A 83 6.64 -9.78 -6.32
C VAL A 83 5.14 -10.06 -6.37
N PRO A 84 4.27 -9.08 -6.06
CA PRO A 84 2.83 -9.27 -6.14
C PRO A 84 2.35 -9.56 -7.56
N ILE A 85 1.46 -10.54 -7.72
CA ILE A 85 0.84 -10.93 -8.99
C ILE A 85 -0.53 -10.27 -9.07
N ALA A 86 -0.81 -9.54 -10.15
CA ALA A 86 -2.15 -8.99 -10.38
C ALA A 86 -3.15 -10.12 -10.65
N LEU A 87 -4.28 -10.11 -9.94
CA LEU A 87 -5.35 -11.09 -10.12
C LEU A 87 -6.36 -10.60 -11.15
N ASP A 88 -6.71 -11.47 -12.09
CA ASP A 88 -7.85 -11.30 -12.98
C ASP A 88 -9.03 -12.14 -12.49
N PHE A 89 -10.12 -11.47 -12.11
CA PHE A 89 -11.35 -12.12 -11.67
C PHE A 89 -12.33 -12.39 -12.82
N GLY A 90 -12.01 -11.95 -14.04
CA GLY A 90 -12.90 -11.95 -15.21
C GLY A 90 -14.09 -10.98 -15.09
N LEU A 91 -14.29 -10.39 -13.91
CA LEU A 91 -15.39 -9.52 -13.54
C LEU A 91 -14.86 -8.39 -12.66
N LYS A 92 -15.59 -7.29 -12.55
CA LYS A 92 -15.31 -6.28 -11.52
C LYS A 92 -15.55 -6.88 -10.13
N ALA A 93 -14.49 -7.10 -9.37
CA ALA A 93 -14.52 -7.72 -8.05
C ALA A 93 -14.47 -6.70 -6.91
N SER A 94 -14.98 -7.09 -5.74
CA SER A 94 -14.80 -6.38 -4.46
C SER A 94 -14.84 -7.37 -3.29
N SER A 95 -14.31 -6.96 -2.13
CA SER A 95 -14.42 -7.71 -0.88
C SER A 95 -13.90 -9.16 -0.95
N PRO A 96 -12.63 -9.38 -1.38
CA PRO A 96 -12.06 -10.72 -1.42
C PRO A 96 -11.94 -11.31 -0.01
N ALA A 97 -12.23 -12.60 0.13
CA ALA A 97 -12.08 -13.35 1.39
C ALA A 97 -11.73 -14.81 1.10
N PHE A 98 -10.77 -15.38 1.83
CA PHE A 98 -10.50 -16.81 1.76
C PHE A 98 -11.53 -17.60 2.55
N GLY A 99 -12.07 -18.66 1.95
CA GLY A 99 -12.85 -19.68 2.64
C GLY A 99 -11.95 -20.72 3.33
N LEU A 100 -12.55 -21.49 4.25
CA LEU A 100 -11.88 -22.64 4.89
C LEU A 100 -11.57 -23.78 3.90
N ASP A 101 -12.24 -23.79 2.76
CA ASP A 101 -12.02 -24.69 1.63
C ASP A 101 -10.81 -24.30 0.76
N GLY A 102 -10.12 -23.21 1.09
CA GLY A 102 -8.98 -22.70 0.34
C GLY A 102 -9.35 -21.88 -0.90
N GLN A 103 -10.64 -21.72 -1.20
CA GLN A 103 -11.10 -20.90 -2.31
C GLN A 103 -11.08 -19.41 -1.95
N LEU A 104 -10.87 -18.55 -2.95
CA LEU A 104 -11.02 -17.11 -2.80
C LEU A 104 -12.43 -16.70 -3.25
N TYR A 105 -13.22 -16.18 -2.31
CA TYR A 105 -14.55 -15.64 -2.54
C TYR A 105 -14.50 -14.13 -2.75
N PHE A 106 -15.41 -13.59 -3.56
CA PHE A 106 -15.52 -12.14 -3.79
C PHE A 106 -16.94 -11.75 -4.22
N LEU A 107 -17.25 -10.47 -4.13
CA LEU A 107 -18.50 -9.90 -4.62
C LEU A 107 -18.33 -9.32 -6.02
N SER A 108 -19.34 -9.50 -6.87
CA SER A 108 -19.47 -8.74 -8.11
C SER A 108 -20.94 -8.45 -8.41
N SER A 109 -21.21 -7.23 -8.86
CA SER A 109 -22.51 -6.83 -9.41
C SER A 109 -22.58 -6.91 -10.93
N ALA A 110 -21.48 -7.34 -11.58
CA ALA A 110 -21.45 -7.50 -13.02
C ALA A 110 -22.43 -8.60 -13.47
N ALA A 111 -23.08 -8.36 -14.60
CA ALA A 111 -23.88 -9.37 -15.28
C ALA A 111 -22.92 -10.43 -15.85
N PRO A 112 -23.16 -11.73 -15.64
CA PRO A 112 -22.28 -12.78 -16.14
C PRO A 112 -22.37 -12.98 -17.66
N GLN A 113 -23.41 -12.43 -18.27
CA GLN A 113 -23.70 -12.50 -19.69
C GLN A 113 -24.49 -11.24 -20.07
N ASP A 114 -24.37 -10.82 -21.33
CA ASP A 114 -25.09 -9.67 -21.85
C ASP A 114 -26.60 -9.84 -21.72
N GLY A 115 -27.28 -8.78 -21.27
CA GLY A 115 -28.73 -8.76 -21.05
C GLY A 115 -29.20 -9.39 -19.73
N ALA A 116 -28.32 -9.98 -18.92
CA ALA A 116 -28.69 -10.41 -17.57
C ALA A 116 -28.78 -9.20 -16.61
N GLU A 117 -29.69 -9.29 -15.64
CA GLU A 117 -29.87 -8.23 -14.64
C GLU A 117 -28.61 -8.08 -13.77
N ALA A 118 -28.20 -6.82 -13.59
CA ALA A 118 -27.17 -6.44 -12.64
C ALA A 118 -27.65 -6.70 -11.22
N ARG A 119 -26.98 -7.62 -10.53
CA ARG A 119 -27.23 -7.93 -9.12
C ARG A 119 -25.94 -8.40 -8.48
N SER A 120 -25.75 -8.02 -7.22
CA SER A 120 -24.61 -8.48 -6.44
C SER A 120 -24.71 -9.99 -6.21
N ARG A 121 -23.63 -10.71 -6.49
CA ARG A 121 -23.48 -12.15 -6.29
C ARG A 121 -22.17 -12.42 -5.58
N VAL A 122 -22.13 -13.55 -4.89
CA VAL A 122 -20.88 -14.14 -4.39
C VAL A 122 -20.31 -15.04 -5.48
N TRP A 123 -19.04 -14.83 -5.78
CA TRP A 123 -18.25 -15.59 -6.74
C TRP A 123 -17.10 -16.27 -6.02
N ARG A 124 -16.51 -17.29 -6.66
CA ARG A 124 -15.30 -17.95 -6.15
C ARG A 124 -14.36 -18.33 -7.26
N ILE A 125 -13.06 -18.31 -6.97
CA ILE A 125 -12.00 -18.84 -7.81
C ILE A 125 -11.05 -19.71 -6.97
N ALA A 126 -10.39 -20.66 -7.64
CA ALA A 126 -9.22 -21.31 -7.06
C ALA A 126 -8.01 -20.43 -7.39
N ILE A 127 -7.12 -20.22 -6.42
CA ILE A 127 -5.89 -19.45 -6.63
C ILE A 127 -4.68 -20.25 -6.15
N GLY A 128 -3.62 -20.22 -6.96
CA GLY A 128 -2.33 -20.82 -6.65
C GLY A 128 -1.32 -19.77 -6.20
N LYS A 129 -0.06 -20.16 -6.00
CA LYS A 129 1.03 -19.19 -5.77
C LYS A 129 1.34 -18.36 -7.01
N ASP A 130 1.00 -18.89 -8.18
CA ASP A 130 1.30 -18.33 -9.49
C ASP A 130 0.14 -17.46 -10.06
N GLY A 131 -0.90 -17.22 -9.26
CA GLY A 131 -2.16 -16.61 -9.69
C GLY A 131 -3.26 -17.65 -9.85
#